data_AF-A0A7V5BD77-F1
#
_entry.id   AF-A0A7V5BD77-F1
#
_cell.length_a   1.000
_cell.length_b   1.000
_cell.length_c   1.000
_cell.angle_alpha   90.00
_cell.angle_beta   90.00
_cell.angle_gamma   90.00
#
_symmetry.space_group_name_H-M   'P 1'
#
loop_
_entity.id
_entity.type
_entity.pdbx_description
1 polymer ?
#
loop_
_entity_poly.entity_id
_entity_poly.type
_entity_poly.pdbx_seq_one_letter_code
_entity_poly.pdbx_strand_id
1 'polypeptide(L)'
;MRTLSTYYLPLLLLFLFSRKGDMHIQKIKLNPSPKAIISIVKYQNGLLYAARPLVKNSKWAMYYSEFGEQQTSFAKAKRIKIVDKLAGRRHFVPGAYRPETKELYFTTVSKVGKKNVHLAIAKGTLSDLKLTDIELLNFNDPNHHYAHPTLFSDGRRMILSSSMDGNMNLYQFSKDSLGQWQLDRRILELESGYDEILPNLLNDSTLVFSSNRDTGKGSFDLYITRAERPDFWGAPKNLAEFNGHNDEFSYFQLDSTHGYFTSADTIFGSTDFLYFDREE
;
A
#
# COMPACT_ATOMS: atom_id res chain seq x y z
N MET A 1 45.30 52.00 30.39
CA MET A 1 44.05 51.21 30.51
C MET A 1 43.02 51.75 29.53
N ARG A 2 42.80 51.06 28.42
CA ARG A 2 41.53 51.06 27.66
C ARG A 2 41.56 49.83 26.76
N THR A 3 40.62 48.94 27.06
CA THR A 3 40.47 47.57 26.57
C THR A 3 39.79 47.56 25.20
N LEU A 4 40.27 46.67 24.33
CA LEU A 4 39.60 46.22 23.11
C LEU A 4 38.24 45.60 23.46
N SER A 5 37.19 45.99 22.73
CA SER A 5 35.88 45.34 22.74
C SER A 5 35.53 44.92 21.33
N THR A 6 35.85 43.66 21.03
CA THR A 6 35.39 42.89 19.87
C THR A 6 33.90 42.60 20.03
N TYR A 7 33.06 43.09 19.11
CA TYR A 7 31.67 42.65 19.01
C TYR A 7 31.56 41.59 17.90
N TYR A 8 31.38 40.34 18.33
CA TYR A 8 30.79 39.27 17.54
C TYR A 8 29.27 39.30 17.74
N LEU A 9 28.49 39.28 16.65
CA LEU A 9 27.08 38.84 16.62
C LEU A 9 26.74 38.42 15.17
N PRO A 10 25.75 37.55 14.94
CA PRO A 10 26.00 36.19 14.47
C PRO A 10 25.62 36.01 13.00
N LEU A 11 26.21 34.97 12.41
CA LEU A 11 25.89 34.46 11.09
C LEU A 11 24.42 34.01 11.06
N LEU A 12 23.56 34.76 10.39
CA LEU A 12 22.18 34.37 10.11
C LEU A 12 22.24 33.25 9.04
N LEU A 13 22.12 31.99 9.44
CA LEU A 13 21.95 30.89 8.49
C LEU A 13 20.57 31.03 7.83
N LEU A 14 20.57 31.58 6.61
CA LEU A 14 19.42 31.54 5.71
C LEU A 14 19.25 30.09 5.25
N PHE A 15 18.33 29.34 5.86
CA PHE A 15 17.85 28.11 5.25
C PHE A 15 17.02 28.49 4.03
N LEU A 16 17.57 28.26 2.84
CA LEU A 16 16.82 28.31 1.58
C LEU A 16 15.88 27.10 1.55
N PHE A 17 14.66 27.27 2.07
CA PHE A 17 13.57 26.36 1.79
C PHE A 17 12.99 26.71 0.41
N SER A 18 13.13 25.79 -0.54
CA SER A 18 12.36 25.83 -1.77
C SER A 18 10.90 25.51 -1.43
N ARG A 19 10.07 26.54 -1.24
CA ARG A 19 8.61 26.38 -1.06
C ARG A 19 7.99 25.90 -2.38
N LYS A 20 7.60 24.63 -2.43
CA LYS A 20 6.77 24.08 -3.50
C LYS A 20 5.65 23.24 -2.86
N GLY A 21 4.61 23.93 -2.40
CA GLY A 21 3.47 23.37 -1.65
C GLY A 21 3.85 23.05 -0.20
N ASP A 22 3.05 23.50 0.76
CA ASP A 22 3.25 23.28 2.20
C ASP A 22 2.99 21.80 2.57
N MET A 23 3.87 20.90 2.11
CA MET A 23 3.86 19.48 2.44
C MET A 23 5.21 19.06 3.02
N HIS A 24 5.19 18.50 4.23
CA HIS A 24 6.36 17.98 4.89
C HIS A 24 6.34 16.45 4.85
N ILE A 25 7.47 15.85 4.46
CA ILE A 25 7.65 14.40 4.38
C ILE A 25 8.79 14.00 5.30
N GLN A 26 8.55 13.00 6.13
CA GLN A 26 9.56 12.45 7.03
C GLN A 26 9.57 10.93 7.04
N LYS A 27 10.74 10.36 7.26
CA LYS A 27 10.92 8.92 7.39
C LYS A 27 10.53 8.45 8.79
N ILE A 28 9.64 7.46 8.84
CA ILE A 28 9.19 6.84 10.07
C ILE A 28 9.90 5.51 10.31
N LYS A 29 10.30 5.27 11.56
CA LYS A 29 10.89 4.00 11.99
C LYS A 29 9.84 3.15 12.69
N LEU A 30 9.48 2.03 12.05
CA LEU A 30 8.75 0.95 12.71
C LEU A 30 9.67 0.23 13.72
N ASN A 31 9.08 -0.41 14.73
CA ASN A 31 9.81 -1.12 15.78
C ASN A 31 9.46 -2.62 15.81
N PRO A 32 10.38 -3.55 15.48
CA PRO A 32 11.69 -3.28 14.90
C PRO A 32 11.57 -2.80 13.44
N SER A 33 12.58 -2.07 12.97
CA SER A 33 12.61 -1.64 11.57
C SER A 33 12.74 -2.86 10.65
N PRO A 34 11.83 -3.04 9.67
CA PRO A 34 11.97 -4.07 8.67
C PRO A 34 13.02 -3.67 7.63
N LYS A 35 13.47 -4.65 6.83
CA LYS A 35 14.27 -4.40 5.63
C LYS A 35 13.43 -3.74 4.54
N ALA A 36 12.19 -4.21 4.38
CA ALA A 36 11.27 -3.76 3.35
C ALA A 36 9.83 -3.83 3.86
N ILE A 37 8.99 -2.95 3.34
CA ILE A 37 7.54 -2.86 3.53
C ILE A 37 6.92 -2.70 2.13
N ILE A 38 5.72 -3.22 1.88
CA ILE A 38 5.13 -3.12 0.52
C ILE A 38 3.70 -2.62 0.49
N SER A 39 2.85 -3.06 1.40
CA SER A 39 1.44 -2.67 1.45
C SER A 39 1.08 -2.29 2.87
N ILE A 40 0.29 -1.22 2.99
CA ILE A 40 -0.20 -0.65 4.25
C ILE A 40 -1.71 -0.51 4.16
N VAL A 41 -2.41 -0.99 5.18
CA VAL A 41 -3.87 -0.94 5.27
C VAL A 41 -4.25 -0.52 6.70
N LYS A 42 -5.29 0.31 6.84
CA LYS A 42 -5.85 0.65 8.15
C LYS A 42 -6.38 -0.61 8.84
N TYR A 43 -5.99 -0.81 10.09
CA TYR A 43 -6.57 -1.85 10.94
C TYR A 43 -6.65 -1.35 12.38
N GLN A 44 -7.87 -1.31 12.93
CA GLN A 44 -8.12 -0.78 14.27
C GLN A 44 -7.45 0.60 14.47
N ASN A 45 -6.78 0.83 15.60
CA ASN A 45 -6.04 2.06 15.90
C ASN A 45 -4.59 2.05 15.34
N GLY A 46 -4.33 1.36 14.24
CA GLY A 46 -3.00 1.30 13.65
C GLY A 46 -2.98 0.86 12.21
N LEU A 47 -1.86 0.26 11.82
CA LEU A 47 -1.62 -0.19 10.45
C LEU A 47 -1.32 -1.69 10.43
N LEU A 48 -1.95 -2.36 9.47
CA LEU A 48 -1.63 -3.70 9.02
C LEU A 48 -0.75 -3.59 7.78
N TYR A 49 0.38 -4.27 7.76
CA TYR A 49 1.31 -4.18 6.64
C TYR A 49 2.06 -5.48 6.39
N ALA A 50 2.51 -5.67 5.16
CA ALA A 50 3.46 -6.72 4.82
C ALA A 50 4.88 -6.20 4.90
N ALA A 51 5.74 -6.92 5.62
CA ALA A 51 7.14 -6.56 5.79
C ALA A 51 8.08 -7.78 5.75
N ARG A 52 9.32 -7.52 5.32
CA ARG A 52 10.44 -8.45 5.41
C ARG A 52 11.39 -8.00 6.54
N PRO A 53 11.57 -8.78 7.62
CA PRO A 53 12.50 -8.43 8.69
C PRO A 53 13.96 -8.26 8.24
N LEU A 54 14.76 -7.49 8.98
CA LEU A 54 16.21 -7.32 8.72
C LEU A 54 17.03 -8.61 8.91
N VAL A 55 16.48 -9.63 9.55
CA VAL A 55 17.16 -10.92 9.77
C VAL A 55 17.43 -11.63 8.44
N LYS A 56 18.65 -12.16 8.27
CA LYS A 56 19.05 -12.91 7.06
C LYS A 56 18.07 -14.06 6.80
N ASN A 57 17.68 -14.25 5.53
CA ASN A 57 16.72 -15.27 5.07
C ASN A 57 15.30 -15.14 5.65
N SER A 58 14.94 -13.98 6.22
CA SER A 58 13.57 -13.71 6.63
C SER A 58 12.61 -13.72 5.43
N LYS A 59 11.36 -14.13 5.69
CA LYS A 59 10.29 -14.15 4.69
C LYS A 59 9.33 -12.99 4.95
N TRP A 60 8.64 -12.55 3.90
CA TRP A 60 7.49 -11.66 4.02
C TRP A 60 6.46 -12.25 4.99
N ALA A 61 6.01 -11.40 5.91
CA ALA A 61 4.93 -11.70 6.82
C ALA A 61 4.09 -10.44 7.06
N MET A 62 2.88 -10.66 7.58
CA MET A 62 1.97 -9.59 7.95
C MET A 62 2.18 -9.19 9.40
N TYR A 63 2.21 -7.89 9.65
CA TYR A 63 2.43 -7.28 10.96
C TYR A 63 1.39 -6.21 11.21
N TYR A 64 1.05 -6.03 12.48
CA TYR A 64 0.26 -4.92 12.98
C TYR A 64 1.12 -4.05 13.89
N SER A 65 1.06 -2.74 13.69
CA SER A 65 1.60 -1.76 14.63
C SER A 65 0.54 -0.72 14.95
N GLU A 66 0.28 -0.52 16.23
CA GLU A 66 -0.62 0.50 16.73
C GLU A 66 0.03 1.88 16.63
N PHE A 67 -0.77 2.90 16.32
CA PHE A 67 -0.29 4.28 16.34
C PHE A 67 0.12 4.70 17.75
N GLY A 68 1.25 5.39 17.85
CA GLY A 68 1.66 6.10 19.04
C GLY A 68 1.25 7.58 18.98
N GLU A 69 1.98 8.41 19.72
CA GLU A 69 1.76 9.87 19.74
C GLU A 69 1.85 10.47 18.35
N GLN A 70 0.90 11.34 18.03
CA GLN A 70 0.78 12.09 16.77
C GLN A 70 0.82 11.22 15.50
N GLN A 71 0.62 9.90 15.64
CA GLN A 71 0.65 8.92 14.55
C GLN A 71 2.00 8.86 13.77
N THR A 72 3.03 9.60 14.19
CA THR A 72 4.40 9.55 13.65
C THR A 72 5.27 8.53 14.39
N SER A 73 4.75 7.95 15.47
CA SER A 73 5.37 6.86 16.22
C SER A 73 4.48 5.62 16.22
N PHE A 74 5.09 4.44 16.46
CA PHE A 74 4.39 3.15 16.42
C PHE A 74 4.79 2.26 17.59
N ALA A 75 3.81 1.57 18.14
CA ALA A 75 4.07 0.48 19.08
C ALA A 75 4.88 -0.64 18.41
N LYS A 76 5.46 -1.52 19.24
CA LYS A 76 6.20 -2.68 18.73
C LYS A 76 5.32 -3.55 17.83
N ALA A 77 5.80 -3.82 16.62
CA ALA A 77 5.16 -4.63 15.61
C ALA A 77 4.83 -6.02 16.13
N LYS A 78 3.57 -6.39 15.99
CA LYS A 78 3.04 -7.71 16.36
C LYS A 78 2.76 -8.48 15.08
N ARG A 79 3.39 -9.65 14.92
CA ARG A 79 3.17 -10.51 13.75
C ARG A 79 1.76 -11.09 13.80
N ILE A 80 1.05 -11.03 12.67
CA ILE A 80 -0.23 -11.72 12.52
C ILE A 80 0.00 -13.23 12.43
N LYS A 81 -0.70 -13.99 13.28
CA LYS A 81 -0.63 -15.44 13.30
C LYS A 81 -1.63 -16.01 12.31
N ILE A 82 -1.14 -16.78 11.34
CA ILE A 82 -2.01 -17.55 10.44
C ILE A 82 -2.40 -18.84 11.15
N VAL A 83 -3.69 -19.03 11.41
CA VAL A 83 -4.24 -20.20 12.12
C VAL A 83 -5.24 -20.89 11.20
N ASP A 84 -4.70 -21.49 10.15
CA ASP A 84 -5.47 -22.14 9.10
C ASP A 84 -4.61 -23.20 8.39
N LYS A 85 -5.23 -24.12 7.64
CA LYS A 85 -4.53 -25.08 6.76
C LYS A 85 -3.57 -24.39 5.77
N LEU A 86 -3.82 -23.12 5.45
CA LEU A 86 -2.98 -22.31 4.57
C LEU A 86 -1.78 -21.67 5.27
N ALA A 87 -1.53 -21.93 6.56
CA ALA A 87 -0.38 -21.38 7.30
C ALA A 87 0.99 -21.70 6.65
N GLY A 88 1.08 -22.77 5.85
CA GLY A 88 2.28 -23.13 5.08
C GLY A 88 2.51 -22.29 3.81
N ARG A 89 1.55 -21.45 3.39
CA ARG A 89 1.68 -20.54 2.23
C ARG A 89 2.69 -19.43 2.49
N ARG A 90 2.96 -18.63 1.45
CA ARG A 90 3.86 -17.47 1.47
C ARG A 90 3.14 -16.24 0.91
N HIS A 91 3.81 -15.09 1.00
CA HIS A 91 3.34 -13.80 0.48
C HIS A 91 1.98 -13.37 1.02
N PHE A 92 1.80 -13.30 2.34
CA PHE A 92 0.59 -12.72 2.92
C PHE A 92 0.70 -11.19 2.90
N VAL A 93 0.10 -10.56 1.90
CA VAL A 93 0.12 -9.10 1.71
C VAL A 93 -1.28 -8.53 1.92
N PRO A 94 -1.54 -7.72 2.97
CA PRO A 94 -2.87 -7.19 3.22
C PRO A 94 -3.33 -6.32 2.06
N GLY A 95 -4.63 -6.27 1.80
CA GLY A 95 -5.22 -5.39 0.79
C GLY A 95 -6.34 -4.54 1.34
N ALA A 96 -7.36 -5.17 1.92
CA ALA A 96 -8.50 -4.46 2.51
C ALA A 96 -9.03 -5.19 3.74
N TYR A 97 -9.28 -4.45 4.82
CA TYR A 97 -9.89 -4.97 6.03
C TYR A 97 -11.25 -4.30 6.27
N ARG A 98 -12.27 -5.11 6.59
CA ARG A 98 -13.63 -4.66 6.89
C ARG A 98 -13.91 -4.81 8.38
N PRO A 99 -13.97 -3.71 9.16
CA PRO A 99 -14.13 -3.81 10.62
C PRO A 99 -15.47 -4.41 11.06
N GLU A 100 -16.55 -4.18 10.29
CA GLU A 100 -17.90 -4.64 10.63
C GLU A 100 -18.03 -6.16 10.58
N THR A 101 -17.29 -6.79 9.66
CA THR A 101 -17.33 -8.24 9.40
C THR A 101 -16.05 -8.95 9.84
N LYS A 102 -15.01 -8.20 10.18
CA LYS A 102 -13.63 -8.67 10.44
C LYS A 102 -12.99 -9.39 9.24
N GLU A 103 -13.55 -9.22 8.04
CA GLU A 103 -12.99 -9.81 6.82
C GLU A 103 -11.71 -9.06 6.42
N LEU A 104 -10.62 -9.79 6.24
CA LEU A 104 -9.40 -9.32 5.58
C LEU A 104 -9.31 -9.97 4.20
N TYR A 105 -9.20 -9.14 3.17
CA TYR A 105 -8.85 -9.52 1.81
C TYR A 105 -7.36 -9.25 1.60
N PHE A 106 -6.64 -10.23 1.06
CA PHE A 106 -5.19 -10.19 0.98
C PHE A 106 -4.66 -11.00 -0.20
N THR A 107 -3.48 -10.64 -0.66
CA THR A 107 -2.75 -11.42 -1.66
C THR A 107 -2.03 -12.56 -0.96
N THR A 108 -2.02 -13.73 -1.59
CA THR A 108 -1.22 -14.91 -1.24
C THR A 108 -0.80 -15.63 -2.52
N VAL A 109 -0.38 -16.88 -2.40
CA VAL A 109 -0.02 -17.73 -3.54
C VAL A 109 -1.05 -18.84 -3.74
N SER A 110 -1.35 -19.16 -5.01
CA SER A 110 -2.34 -20.19 -5.36
C SER A 110 -1.90 -21.61 -4.95
N LYS A 111 -0.58 -21.89 -4.90
CA LYS A 111 -0.03 -23.23 -4.61
C LYS A 111 1.13 -23.21 -3.60
N VAL A 112 1.19 -24.24 -2.74
CA VAL A 112 2.35 -24.58 -1.88
C VAL A 112 3.10 -25.76 -2.53
N GLY A 113 4.15 -25.53 -3.32
CA GLY A 113 4.87 -26.61 -4.02
C GLY A 113 5.81 -26.18 -5.16
N LYS A 114 6.35 -27.15 -5.92
CA LYS A 114 7.51 -27.00 -6.83
C LYS A 114 7.26 -26.54 -8.29
N LYS A 115 6.07 -26.08 -8.70
CA LYS A 115 5.88 -25.49 -10.06
C LYS A 115 4.86 -24.36 -10.04
N ASN A 116 5.19 -23.30 -10.81
CA ASN A 116 4.47 -22.04 -11.13
C ASN A 116 3.57 -21.51 -10.01
N VAL A 117 4.07 -20.50 -9.31
CA VAL A 117 3.41 -19.88 -8.17
C VAL A 117 2.91 -18.50 -8.59
N HIS A 118 1.65 -18.42 -9.01
CA HIS A 118 1.00 -17.14 -9.27
C HIS A 118 0.40 -16.56 -7.98
N LEU A 119 0.29 -15.23 -7.97
CA LEU A 119 -0.38 -14.50 -6.90
C LEU A 119 -1.89 -14.75 -6.99
N ALA A 120 -2.53 -14.87 -5.84
CA ALA A 120 -3.95 -15.15 -5.74
C ALA A 120 -4.57 -14.31 -4.62
N ILE A 121 -5.85 -13.98 -4.74
CA ILE A 121 -6.61 -13.31 -3.68
C ILE A 121 -7.25 -14.34 -2.76
N ALA A 122 -7.01 -14.16 -1.46
CA ALA A 122 -7.71 -14.87 -0.41
C ALA A 122 -8.48 -13.88 0.46
N LYS A 123 -9.46 -14.41 1.20
CA LYS A 123 -10.04 -13.73 2.35
C LYS A 123 -9.98 -14.61 3.59
N GLY A 124 -10.07 -14.00 4.76
CA GLY A 124 -10.21 -14.69 6.05
C GLY A 124 -10.67 -13.75 7.14
N THR A 125 -10.91 -14.29 8.33
CA THR A 125 -11.34 -13.53 9.51
C THR A 125 -10.13 -13.09 10.32
N LEU A 126 -9.94 -11.78 10.49
CA LEU A 126 -8.87 -11.22 11.33
C LEU A 126 -9.42 -10.74 12.67
N SER A 127 -9.11 -11.46 13.74
CA SER A 127 -9.43 -11.06 15.13
C SER A 127 -8.27 -11.39 16.04
N ASP A 128 -7.97 -10.51 17.00
CA ASP A 128 -6.95 -10.75 18.04
C ASP A 128 -5.58 -11.15 17.47
N LEU A 129 -5.21 -10.51 16.35
CA LEU A 129 -3.98 -10.75 15.59
C LEU A 129 -3.84 -12.18 15.07
N LYS A 130 -4.95 -12.89 14.92
CA LYS A 130 -5.05 -14.21 14.29
C LYS A 130 -5.89 -14.10 13.03
N LEU A 131 -5.37 -14.65 11.94
CA LEU A 131 -6.09 -14.82 10.69
C LEU A 131 -6.56 -16.27 10.59
N THR A 132 -7.88 -16.47 10.59
CA THR A 132 -8.57 -17.76 10.53
C THR A 132 -9.46 -17.84 9.29
N ASP A 133 -10.08 -19.00 9.08
CA ASP A 133 -11.16 -19.21 8.10
C ASP A 133 -10.75 -18.77 6.69
N ILE A 134 -9.54 -19.14 6.29
CA ILE A 134 -8.95 -18.62 5.06
C ILE A 134 -9.45 -19.42 3.86
N GLU A 135 -10.00 -18.71 2.88
CA GLU A 135 -10.36 -19.27 1.59
C GLU A 135 -9.82 -18.42 0.43
N LEU A 136 -9.46 -19.11 -0.67
CA LEU A 136 -9.18 -18.45 -1.94
C LEU A 136 -10.49 -17.97 -2.56
N LEU A 137 -10.49 -16.78 -3.15
CA LEU A 137 -11.64 -16.31 -3.91
C LEU A 137 -11.83 -17.14 -5.18
N ASN A 138 -13.07 -17.23 -5.63
CA ASN A 138 -13.50 -18.15 -6.69
C ASN A 138 -12.97 -17.78 -8.09
N PHE A 139 -12.59 -16.52 -8.35
CA PHE A 139 -12.09 -16.08 -9.66
C PHE A 139 -10.60 -16.37 -9.90
N ASN A 140 -9.86 -16.85 -8.90
CA ASN A 140 -8.42 -17.06 -9.06
C ASN A 140 -8.12 -18.10 -10.14
N ASP A 141 -7.44 -17.67 -11.21
CA ASP A 141 -6.87 -18.54 -12.24
C ASP A 141 -5.40 -18.86 -11.91
N PRO A 142 -4.99 -20.14 -11.85
CA PRO A 142 -3.60 -20.51 -11.59
C PRO A 142 -2.59 -20.12 -12.68
N ASN A 143 -3.01 -19.54 -13.80
CA ASN A 143 -2.16 -19.06 -14.89
C ASN A 143 -1.94 -17.54 -14.88
N HIS A 144 -2.61 -16.80 -14.00
CA HIS A 144 -2.54 -15.35 -13.93
C HIS A 144 -2.24 -14.90 -12.50
N HIS A 145 -1.56 -13.75 -12.36
CA HIS A 145 -1.39 -13.09 -11.09
C HIS A 145 -2.66 -12.32 -10.73
N TYR A 146 -3.07 -12.38 -9.46
CA TYR A 146 -4.07 -11.53 -8.84
C TYR A 146 -3.51 -10.99 -7.54
N ALA A 147 -3.46 -9.68 -7.38
CA ALA A 147 -2.77 -9.04 -6.27
C ALA A 147 -3.43 -7.74 -5.83
N HIS A 148 -3.10 -7.34 -4.61
CA HIS A 148 -3.33 -6.02 -4.03
C HIS A 148 -4.81 -5.58 -4.08
N PRO A 149 -5.75 -6.36 -3.52
CA PRO A 149 -7.16 -6.03 -3.59
C PRO A 149 -7.46 -4.82 -2.69
N THR A 150 -8.27 -3.89 -3.19
CA THR A 150 -8.91 -2.81 -2.41
C THR A 150 -10.42 -2.92 -2.56
N LEU A 151 -11.18 -2.48 -1.56
CA LEU A 151 -12.63 -2.62 -1.51
C LEU A 151 -13.33 -1.28 -1.54
N PHE A 152 -14.48 -1.25 -2.21
CA PHE A 152 -15.45 -0.19 -2.03
C PHE A 152 -16.14 -0.33 -0.66
N SER A 153 -16.70 0.78 -0.16
CA SER A 153 -17.36 0.85 1.15
C SER A 153 -18.53 -0.13 1.28
N ASP A 154 -19.18 -0.47 0.16
CA ASP A 154 -20.26 -1.45 0.10
C ASP A 154 -19.84 -2.89 0.42
N GLY A 155 -18.53 -3.19 0.38
CA GLY A 155 -17.99 -4.54 0.58
C GLY A 155 -18.44 -5.57 -0.46
N ARG A 156 -19.04 -5.11 -1.56
CA ARG A 156 -19.56 -5.89 -2.69
C ARG A 156 -18.81 -5.62 -3.98
N ARG A 157 -18.01 -4.56 -4.05
CA ARG A 157 -17.11 -4.30 -5.16
C ARG A 157 -15.65 -4.28 -4.69
N MET A 158 -14.75 -4.72 -5.55
CA MET A 158 -13.31 -4.63 -5.33
C MET A 158 -12.58 -4.20 -6.59
N ILE A 159 -11.43 -3.57 -6.41
CA ILE A 159 -10.42 -3.34 -7.47
C ILE A 159 -9.17 -4.12 -7.09
N LEU A 160 -8.54 -4.79 -8.04
CA LEU A 160 -7.28 -5.51 -7.85
C LEU A 160 -6.38 -5.36 -9.07
N SER A 161 -5.11 -5.68 -8.91
CA SER A 161 -4.16 -5.79 -10.03
C SER A 161 -4.11 -7.22 -10.54
N SER A 162 -4.16 -7.44 -11.85
CA SER A 162 -4.05 -8.77 -12.43
C SER A 162 -3.31 -8.82 -13.77
N SER A 163 -2.64 -9.94 -14.02
CA SER A 163 -1.92 -10.22 -15.27
C SER A 163 -2.76 -10.98 -16.31
N MET A 164 -4.10 -10.92 -16.23
CA MET A 164 -5.00 -11.62 -17.17
C MET A 164 -4.73 -11.29 -18.65
N ASP A 165 -4.19 -10.09 -18.93
CA ASP A 165 -3.88 -9.61 -20.28
C ASP A 165 -2.38 -9.29 -20.46
N GLY A 166 -1.50 -10.05 -19.80
CA GLY A 166 -0.04 -9.92 -19.91
C GLY A 166 0.57 -9.06 -18.80
N ASN A 167 0.45 -7.74 -18.88
CA ASN A 167 0.90 -6.83 -17.82
C ASN A 167 -0.07 -6.86 -16.62
N MET A 168 0.40 -6.42 -15.45
CA MET A 168 -0.48 -6.15 -14.32
C MET A 168 -1.37 -4.95 -14.65
N ASN A 169 -2.67 -5.15 -14.86
CA ASN A 169 -3.64 -4.05 -15.07
C ASN A 169 -4.66 -4.03 -13.91
N LEU A 170 -5.46 -2.96 -13.81
CA LEU A 170 -6.51 -2.85 -12.79
C LEU A 170 -7.84 -3.43 -13.28
N TYR A 171 -8.45 -4.28 -12.46
CA TYR A 171 -9.74 -4.93 -12.74
C TYR A 171 -10.71 -4.72 -11.61
N GLN A 172 -11.98 -4.52 -11.96
CA GLN A 172 -13.09 -4.43 -11.02
C GLN A 172 -13.85 -5.77 -10.98
N PHE A 173 -14.21 -6.19 -9.77
CA PHE A 173 -15.05 -7.37 -9.52
C PHE A 173 -16.22 -7.00 -8.61
N SER A 174 -17.36 -7.67 -8.81
CA SER A 174 -18.54 -7.56 -7.95
C SER A 174 -18.88 -8.88 -7.28
N LYS A 175 -19.50 -8.80 -6.10
CA LYS A 175 -19.99 -9.94 -5.33
C LYS A 175 -21.47 -10.12 -5.59
N ASP A 176 -21.84 -11.28 -6.13
CA ASP A 176 -23.23 -11.61 -6.42
C ASP A 176 -24.06 -11.89 -5.15
N SER A 177 -25.35 -12.16 -5.33
CA SER A 177 -26.28 -12.47 -4.24
C SER A 177 -25.94 -13.75 -3.45
N LEU A 178 -25.15 -14.65 -4.05
CA LEU A 178 -24.66 -15.89 -3.44
C LEU A 178 -23.30 -15.71 -2.77
N GLY A 179 -22.74 -14.50 -2.81
CA GLY A 179 -21.44 -14.18 -2.22
C GLY A 179 -20.24 -14.55 -3.09
N GLN A 180 -20.45 -14.93 -4.36
CA GLN A 180 -19.37 -15.25 -5.30
C GLN A 180 -18.90 -13.98 -6.01
N TRP A 181 -17.58 -13.87 -6.20
CA TRP A 181 -17.00 -12.75 -6.91
C TRP A 181 -16.96 -12.99 -8.42
N GLN A 182 -17.38 -12.02 -9.20
CA GLN A 182 -17.44 -12.05 -10.66
C GLN A 182 -16.60 -10.91 -11.22
N LEU A 183 -15.92 -11.16 -12.34
CA LEU A 183 -15.23 -10.12 -13.08
C LEU A 183 -16.28 -9.19 -13.69
N ASP A 184 -16.27 -7.91 -13.31
CA ASP A 184 -17.13 -6.90 -13.93
C ASP A 184 -16.49 -6.38 -15.21
N ARG A 185 -15.26 -5.86 -15.07
CA ARG A 185 -14.52 -5.24 -16.16
C ARG A 185 -13.04 -5.05 -15.86
N ARG A 186 -12.27 -4.96 -16.93
CA ARG A 186 -10.95 -4.34 -16.98
C ARG A 186 -11.13 -2.80 -17.00
N ILE A 187 -10.32 -2.06 -16.24
CA ILE A 187 -10.46 -0.60 -16.11
C ILE A 187 -9.55 0.09 -17.14
N LEU A 188 -9.98 0.05 -18.41
CA LEU A 188 -9.22 0.54 -19.56
C LEU A 188 -8.83 2.03 -19.46
N GLU A 189 -9.60 2.82 -18.70
CA GLU A 189 -9.36 4.26 -18.53
C GLU A 189 -8.06 4.57 -17.76
N LEU A 190 -7.52 3.60 -17.01
CA LEU A 190 -6.34 3.77 -16.16
C LEU A 190 -5.07 3.17 -16.75
N GLU A 191 -5.20 2.38 -17.81
CA GLU A 191 -4.11 1.61 -18.39
C GLU A 191 -3.10 2.47 -19.12
N SER A 192 -1.85 2.05 -19.03
CA SER A 192 -0.73 2.74 -19.67
C SER A 192 0.00 1.87 -20.70
N GLY A 193 -0.33 0.59 -20.83
CA GLY A 193 0.49 -0.38 -21.55
C GLY A 193 1.73 -0.83 -20.77
N TYR A 194 1.86 -0.40 -19.51
CA TYR A 194 2.82 -0.89 -18.52
C TYR A 194 2.07 -1.60 -17.38
N ASP A 195 2.67 -1.73 -16.20
CA ASP A 195 2.07 -2.29 -15.00
C ASP A 195 1.38 -1.21 -14.14
N GLU A 196 0.20 -1.54 -13.63
CA GLU A 196 -0.53 -0.84 -12.58
C GLU A 196 -0.74 -1.77 -11.38
N ILE A 197 -0.12 -1.39 -10.25
CA ILE A 197 -0.08 -2.20 -9.03
C ILE A 197 -0.55 -1.41 -7.80
N LEU A 198 -0.86 -2.15 -6.74
CA LEU A 198 -1.21 -1.60 -5.42
C LEU A 198 -2.34 -0.55 -5.46
N PRO A 199 -3.50 -0.84 -6.09
CA PRO A 199 -4.64 0.05 -6.03
C PRO A 199 -5.09 0.23 -4.57
N ASN A 200 -5.40 1.47 -4.21
CA ASN A 200 -5.89 1.87 -2.91
C ASN A 200 -7.04 2.87 -3.08
N LEU A 201 -8.26 2.43 -2.78
CA LEU A 201 -9.41 3.31 -2.70
C LEU A 201 -9.30 4.14 -1.42
N LEU A 202 -9.21 5.47 -1.58
CA LEU A 202 -9.31 6.41 -0.46
C LEU A 202 -10.76 6.62 -0.05
N ASN A 203 -11.66 6.45 -1.01
CA ASN A 203 -13.11 6.42 -0.89
C ASN A 203 -13.66 5.81 -2.20
N ASP A 204 -14.99 5.69 -2.32
CA ASP A 204 -15.65 5.07 -3.48
C ASP A 204 -15.51 5.84 -4.80
N SER A 205 -14.83 6.99 -4.80
CA SER A 205 -14.64 7.86 -5.96
C SER A 205 -13.19 8.29 -6.19
N THR A 206 -12.24 7.90 -5.33
CA THR A 206 -10.84 8.31 -5.42
C THR A 206 -9.93 7.11 -5.25
N LEU A 207 -9.12 6.83 -6.26
CA LEU A 207 -8.20 5.71 -6.31
C LEU A 207 -6.78 6.22 -6.48
N VAL A 208 -5.88 5.73 -5.64
CA VAL A 208 -4.43 5.88 -5.80
C VAL A 208 -3.84 4.54 -6.17
N PHE A 209 -2.87 4.51 -7.06
CA PHE A 209 -2.17 3.30 -7.47
C PHE A 209 -0.74 3.62 -7.89
N SER A 210 0.11 2.61 -7.96
CA SER A 210 1.49 2.72 -8.42
C SER A 210 1.60 2.22 -9.86
N SER A 211 2.35 2.92 -10.71
CA SER A 211 2.50 2.58 -12.13
C SER A 211 3.89 2.90 -12.64
N ASN A 212 4.42 2.03 -13.49
CA ASN A 212 5.71 2.20 -14.19
C ASN A 212 5.52 2.79 -15.60
N ARG A 213 4.50 3.62 -15.79
CA ARG A 213 4.29 4.34 -17.05
C ARG A 213 5.41 5.35 -17.30
N ASP A 214 5.73 5.57 -18.56
CA ASP A 214 6.86 6.38 -19.04
C ASP A 214 6.82 7.88 -18.70
N THR A 215 5.73 8.38 -18.11
CA THR A 215 5.56 9.77 -17.67
C THR A 215 6.03 10.03 -16.23
N GLY A 216 6.48 8.99 -15.53
CA GLY A 216 6.94 9.03 -14.15
C GLY A 216 8.37 9.57 -13.97
N LYS A 217 8.82 9.67 -12.70
CA LYS A 217 10.20 10.02 -12.34
C LYS A 217 11.03 8.80 -11.95
N GLY A 218 10.38 7.81 -11.32
CA GLY A 218 10.99 6.55 -10.87
C GLY A 218 10.73 5.41 -11.85
N SER A 219 11.01 4.17 -11.43
CA SER A 219 10.52 3.01 -12.20
C SER A 219 9.09 2.66 -11.81
N PHE A 220 8.60 3.12 -10.66
CA PHE A 220 7.19 3.08 -10.27
C PHE A 220 6.85 4.37 -9.53
N ASP A 221 5.76 5.02 -9.94
CA ASP A 221 5.30 6.30 -9.40
C ASP A 221 3.85 6.20 -8.92
N LEU A 222 3.47 7.00 -7.92
CA LEU A 222 2.08 7.12 -7.48
C LEU A 222 1.26 7.99 -8.45
N TYR A 223 0.08 7.48 -8.80
CA TYR A 223 -0.94 8.16 -9.59
C TYR A 223 -2.26 8.19 -8.83
N ILE A 224 -3.01 9.27 -9.00
CA ILE A 224 -4.36 9.44 -8.46
C ILE A 224 -5.37 9.63 -9.59
N THR A 225 -6.54 9.03 -9.45
CA THR A 225 -7.69 9.28 -10.32
C THR A 225 -8.95 9.47 -9.48
N ARG A 226 -9.95 10.13 -10.07
CA ARG A 226 -11.30 10.25 -9.51
C ARG A 226 -12.33 9.70 -10.48
N ALA A 227 -13.36 9.08 -9.94
CA ALA A 227 -14.51 8.67 -10.73
C ALA A 227 -15.23 9.91 -11.27
N GLU A 228 -15.45 9.97 -12.58
CA GLU A 228 -16.20 11.05 -13.24
C GLU A 228 -17.70 10.78 -13.21
N ARG A 229 -18.07 9.50 -13.19
CA ARG A 229 -19.43 8.98 -13.03
C ARG A 229 -19.33 7.55 -12.48
N PRO A 230 -20.45 6.92 -12.05
CA PRO A 230 -20.43 5.54 -11.59
C PRO A 230 -19.72 4.64 -12.60
N ASP A 231 -18.78 3.84 -12.10
CA ASP A 231 -17.98 2.92 -12.89
C ASP A 231 -17.25 3.57 -14.08
N PHE A 232 -16.81 4.83 -13.97
CA PHE A 232 -15.91 5.43 -14.97
C PHE A 232 -14.89 6.32 -14.28
N TRP A 233 -13.61 5.98 -14.44
CA TRP A 233 -12.51 6.71 -13.84
C TRP A 233 -11.98 7.76 -14.81
N GLY A 234 -11.66 8.94 -14.30
CA GLY A 234 -10.98 9.97 -15.08
C GLY A 234 -9.52 9.64 -15.33
N ALA A 235 -8.87 10.46 -16.16
CA ALA A 235 -7.46 10.30 -16.47
C ALA A 235 -6.59 10.35 -15.20
N PRO A 236 -5.68 9.38 -15.00
CA PRO A 236 -4.75 9.40 -13.87
C PRO A 236 -3.84 10.62 -13.89
N LYS A 237 -3.60 11.21 -12.72
CA LYS A 237 -2.65 12.31 -12.51
C LYS A 237 -1.47 11.80 -11.70
N ASN A 238 -0.25 12.07 -12.15
CA ASN A 238 0.96 11.75 -11.39
C ASN A 238 0.98 12.59 -10.10
N LEU A 239 1.16 11.95 -8.95
CA LEU A 239 1.33 12.61 -7.66
C LEU A 239 2.78 13.06 -7.48
N ALA A 240 3.21 13.99 -8.33
CA ALA A 240 4.60 14.40 -8.48
C ALA A 240 5.26 14.91 -7.20
N GLU A 241 4.47 15.33 -6.21
CA GLU A 241 4.93 15.76 -4.89
C GLU A 241 5.39 14.59 -3.98
N PHE A 242 4.90 13.37 -4.20
CA PHE A 242 5.35 12.17 -3.49
C PHE A 242 6.42 11.40 -4.25
N ASN A 243 6.46 11.58 -5.58
CA ASN A 243 7.30 10.78 -6.45
C ASN A 243 8.75 11.29 -6.53
N GLY A 244 9.69 10.38 -6.32
CA GLY A 244 11.14 10.61 -6.33
C GLY A 244 11.85 9.92 -7.48
N HIS A 245 13.14 9.61 -7.31
CA HIS A 245 13.90 8.74 -8.24
C HIS A 245 13.80 7.26 -7.84
N ASN A 246 13.13 6.97 -6.72
CA ASN A 246 12.91 5.64 -6.18
C ASN A 246 11.60 5.06 -6.75
N ASP A 247 11.27 3.84 -6.35
CA ASP A 247 9.99 3.20 -6.66
C ASP A 247 8.98 3.46 -5.53
N GLU A 248 7.91 4.21 -5.82
CA GLU A 248 6.82 4.46 -4.89
C GLU A 248 5.67 3.45 -5.07
N PHE A 249 5.22 2.84 -3.97
CA PHE A 249 4.35 1.65 -3.99
C PHE A 249 2.98 1.85 -3.31
N SER A 250 2.90 1.69 -2.00
CA SER A 250 1.65 1.84 -1.25
C SER A 250 1.47 3.28 -0.80
N TYR A 251 0.25 3.78 -0.91
CA TYR A 251 -0.19 5.05 -0.35
C TYR A 251 -1.37 4.78 0.58
N PHE A 252 -1.40 5.46 1.73
CA PHE A 252 -2.49 5.39 2.69
C PHE A 252 -2.79 6.79 3.23
N GLN A 253 -4.03 7.25 3.03
CA GLN A 253 -4.50 8.52 3.58
C GLN A 253 -5.10 8.29 4.97
N LEU A 254 -4.59 9.00 5.97
CA LEU A 254 -5.09 8.92 7.34
C LEU A 254 -6.26 9.89 7.55
N ASP A 255 -6.12 11.11 7.05
CA ASP A 255 -7.13 12.17 7.04
C ASP A 255 -6.86 13.15 5.88
N SER A 256 -7.49 14.32 5.87
CA SER A 256 -7.36 15.30 4.77
C SER A 256 -5.94 15.81 4.56
N THR A 257 -5.10 15.83 5.60
CA THR A 257 -3.77 16.45 5.57
C THR A 257 -2.64 15.46 5.85
N HIS A 258 -2.93 14.30 6.46
CA HIS A 258 -1.92 13.34 6.89
C HIS A 258 -2.04 11.98 6.20
N GLY A 259 -0.91 11.30 6.09
CA GLY A 259 -0.89 9.91 5.63
C GLY A 259 0.51 9.34 5.51
N TYR A 260 0.60 8.21 4.82
CA TYR A 260 1.83 7.47 4.66
C TYR A 260 1.98 6.94 3.26
N PHE A 261 3.23 6.72 2.86
CA PHE A 261 3.54 6.00 1.65
C PHE A 261 4.86 5.23 1.79
N THR A 262 5.14 4.35 0.84
CA THR A 262 6.38 3.59 0.79
C THR A 262 7.19 3.95 -0.43
N SER A 263 8.49 4.15 -0.25
CA SER A 263 9.46 4.43 -1.31
C SER A 263 10.61 3.43 -1.20
N ALA A 264 10.99 2.76 -2.28
CA ALA A 264 12.02 1.73 -2.28
C ALA A 264 13.11 2.02 -3.31
N ASP A 265 14.36 1.65 -3.02
CA ASP A 265 15.47 1.81 -3.97
C ASP A 265 15.20 1.08 -5.31
N THR A 266 14.49 -0.04 -5.23
CA THR A 266 13.97 -0.86 -6.34
C THR A 266 12.80 -1.68 -5.83
N ILE A 267 12.01 -2.29 -6.74
CA ILE A 267 10.92 -3.23 -6.42
C ILE A 267 11.28 -4.39 -5.46
N PHE A 268 12.56 -4.76 -5.34
CA PHE A 268 13.02 -5.81 -4.40
C PHE A 268 13.96 -5.29 -3.29
N GLY A 269 14.17 -3.98 -3.27
CA GLY A 269 15.14 -3.26 -2.46
C GLY A 269 14.78 -3.15 -0.99
N SER A 270 15.48 -2.25 -0.31
CA SER A 270 15.04 -1.75 0.99
C SER A 270 13.93 -0.73 0.77
N THR A 271 13.03 -0.61 1.74
CA THR A 271 11.89 0.31 1.62
C THR A 271 11.83 1.25 2.79
N ASP A 272 11.68 2.51 2.48
CA ASP A 272 11.39 3.58 3.42
C ASP A 272 9.89 3.69 3.64
N PHE A 273 9.52 3.80 4.91
CA PHE A 273 8.16 4.09 5.33
C PHE A 273 8.09 5.58 5.65
N LEU A 274 7.33 6.32 4.87
CA LEU A 274 7.30 7.77 4.87
C LEU A 274 5.95 8.25 5.38
N TYR A 275 5.96 9.27 6.22
CA TYR A 275 4.78 10.02 6.65
C TYR A 275 4.78 11.36 5.94
N PHE A 276 3.60 11.82 5.57
CA PHE A 276 3.40 13.18 5.06
C PHE A 276 2.36 13.92 5.89
N ASP A 277 2.58 15.22 6.01
CA ASP A 277 1.62 16.20 6.51
C ASP A 277 1.52 17.38 5.53
N ARG A 278 0.33 17.96 5.39
CA ARG A 278 0.03 19.08 4.49
C ARG A 278 -0.61 20.19 5.33
N GLU A 279 -0.19 21.44 5.14
CA GLU A 279 -0.94 22.57 5.69
C GLU A 279 -2.29 22.68 4.98
N GLU A 280 -3.35 23.02 5.73
CA GLU A 280 -4.71 23.24 5.19
C GLU A 280 -4.79 24.46 4.27
#